data_AF-A0A7V1EJD1-F1
#
_entry.id   AF-A0A7V1EJD1-F1
#
_cell.length_a   1.000
_cell.length_b   1.000
_cell.length_c   1.000
_cell.angle_alpha   90.00
_cell.angle_beta   90.00
_cell.angle_gamma   90.00
#
_symmetry.space_group_name_H-M   'P 1'
#
loop_
_entity.id
_entity.type
_entity.pdbx_description
1 polymer ?
#
loop_
_entity_poly.entity_id
_entity_poly.type
_entity_poly.pdbx_seq_one_letter_code
_entity_poly.pdbx_strand_id
1 'polypeptide(L)'
;MRRTTRGDVGLAMSFAGISFLLWALVAGASRTIMLEVIRSRAHLAAEQAVTWPRMTEAVKIFFVDTGFVIDIVGLCWMVLSLILIVLANRQKISISWGWVSAIFQSFIAALGAVLVGWMAYNSLAVYDDVHASTTLETLSQISLPVVIVLAILVWVSLLVWLLVERARFDRHGPTLTDGLRTNR
;
A
#
# COMPACT_ATOMS: atom_id res chain seq x y z
N MET A 1 26.53 -16.87 2.79
CA MET A 1 25.18 -16.35 3.11
C MET A 1 25.18 -15.76 4.51
N ARG A 2 24.90 -14.45 4.66
CA ARG A 2 24.78 -13.81 5.98
C ARG A 2 23.48 -14.29 6.63
N ARG A 3 23.53 -14.78 7.87
CA ARG A 3 22.31 -15.15 8.62
C ARG A 3 21.45 -13.90 8.79
N THR A 4 20.21 -13.94 8.32
CA THR A 4 19.20 -12.93 8.59
C THR A 4 19.02 -12.80 10.09
N THR A 5 19.26 -11.62 10.65
CA THR A 5 19.06 -11.41 12.08
C THR A 5 17.57 -11.20 12.34
N ARG A 6 17.09 -11.59 13.53
CA ARG A 6 15.68 -11.39 13.92
C ARG A 6 15.30 -9.89 13.94
N GLY A 7 16.27 -9.00 14.14
CA GLY A 7 16.10 -7.55 14.01
C GLY A 7 15.81 -7.10 12.57
N ASP A 8 16.54 -7.66 11.60
CA ASP A 8 16.30 -7.36 10.17
C ASP A 8 14.88 -7.76 9.73
N VAL A 9 14.34 -8.85 10.29
CA VAL A 9 12.97 -9.34 10.02
C VAL A 9 11.92 -8.37 10.55
N GLY A 10 12.04 -7.93 11.82
CA GLY A 10 11.09 -6.98 12.41
C GLY A 10 11.11 -5.61 11.73
N LEU A 11 12.30 -5.17 11.32
CA LEU A 11 12.48 -3.93 10.60
C LEU A 11 11.88 -4.03 9.17
N ALA A 12 12.15 -5.12 8.44
CA ALA A 12 11.52 -5.37 7.13
C ALA A 12 9.99 -5.42 7.22
N MET A 13 9.46 -6.01 8.29
CA MET A 13 8.01 -6.07 8.52
C MET A 13 7.39 -4.71 8.81
N SER A 14 8.10 -3.86 9.55
CA SER A 14 7.68 -2.48 9.79
C SER A 14 7.63 -1.69 8.49
N PHE A 15 8.67 -1.83 7.66
CA PHE A 15 8.74 -1.19 6.34
C PHE A 15 7.67 -1.68 5.36
N ALA A 16 7.32 -2.97 5.38
CA ALA A 16 6.23 -3.50 4.55
C ALA A 16 4.88 -2.84 4.89
N GLY A 17 4.57 -2.70 6.18
CA GLY A 17 3.35 -2.00 6.62
C GLY A 17 3.36 -0.51 6.27
N ILE A 18 4.46 0.20 6.52
CA ILE A 18 4.61 1.62 6.16
C ILE A 18 4.45 1.82 4.65
N SER A 19 5.04 0.94 3.83
CA SER A 19 4.91 1.01 2.37
C SER A 19 3.46 0.85 1.91
N PHE A 20 2.71 -0.07 2.52
CA PHE A 20 1.28 -0.19 2.26
C PHE A 20 0.49 1.04 2.72
N LEU A 21 0.80 1.62 3.89
CA LEU A 21 0.13 2.84 4.35
C LEU A 21 0.37 4.01 3.38
N LEU A 22 1.59 4.13 2.85
CA LEU A 22 1.90 5.11 1.79
C LEU A 22 1.09 4.84 0.52
N TRP A 23 0.99 3.58 0.10
CA TRP A 23 0.13 3.18 -1.02
C TRP A 23 -1.32 3.61 -0.82
N ALA A 24 -1.90 3.26 0.33
CA ALA A 24 -3.29 3.57 0.65
C ALA A 24 -3.54 5.08 0.74
N LEU A 25 -2.60 5.82 1.34
CA LEU A 25 -2.67 7.28 1.42
C LEU A 25 -2.65 7.90 0.02
N VAL A 26 -1.73 7.47 -0.84
CA VAL A 26 -1.64 7.96 -2.21
C VAL A 26 -2.90 7.62 -2.99
N ALA A 27 -3.37 6.38 -2.94
CA ALA A 27 -4.60 5.97 -3.63
C ALA A 27 -5.80 6.81 -3.19
N GLY A 28 -5.94 7.08 -1.89
CA GLY A 28 -7.00 7.92 -1.33
C GLY A 28 -6.87 9.39 -1.71
N ALA A 29 -5.65 9.95 -1.63
CA ALA A 29 -5.37 11.32 -2.04
C ALA A 29 -5.64 11.52 -3.54
N SER A 30 -5.18 10.59 -4.37
CA SER A 30 -5.45 10.60 -5.81
C SER A 30 -6.95 10.55 -6.13
N ARG A 31 -7.70 9.69 -5.44
CA ARG A 31 -9.16 9.59 -5.60
C ARG A 31 -9.87 10.88 -5.20
N THR A 32 -9.54 11.44 -4.04
CA THR A 32 -10.14 12.69 -3.55
C THR A 32 -9.83 13.87 -4.47
N ILE A 33 -8.59 14.00 -4.95
CA ILE A 33 -8.22 15.02 -5.93
C ILE A 33 -9.05 14.89 -7.21
N MET A 34 -9.18 13.67 -7.77
CA MET A 34 -9.95 13.50 -9.01
C MET A 34 -11.45 13.76 -8.80
N LEU A 35 -12.01 13.36 -7.65
CA LEU A 35 -13.39 13.67 -7.30
C LEU A 35 -13.64 15.18 -7.15
N GLU A 36 -12.70 15.90 -6.56
CA GLU A 36 -12.80 17.35 -6.41
C GLU A 36 -12.67 18.07 -7.77
N VAL A 37 -11.78 17.58 -8.64
CA VAL A 37 -11.67 18.04 -10.03
C VAL A 37 -12.97 17.81 -10.81
N ILE A 38 -13.65 16.68 -10.59
CA ILE A 38 -14.95 16.39 -11.22
C ILE A 38 -16.05 17.31 -10.64
N ARG A 39 -16.15 17.41 -9.30
CA ARG A 39 -17.19 18.19 -8.62
C ARG A 39 -17.11 19.69 -8.89
N SER A 40 -15.91 20.26 -8.85
CA SER A 40 -15.68 21.69 -9.14
C SER A 40 -16.11 22.08 -10.56
N ARG A 41 -16.13 21.12 -11.49
CA ARG A 41 -16.48 21.34 -12.90
C ARG A 41 -17.93 20.99 -13.24
N ALA A 42 -18.59 20.21 -12.39
CA ALA A 42 -20.01 19.91 -12.52
C ALA A 42 -20.90 21.16 -12.48
N HIS A 43 -20.43 22.23 -11.83
CA HIS A 43 -21.12 23.52 -11.80
C HIS A 43 -20.91 24.39 -13.05
N LEU A 44 -19.91 24.10 -13.90
CA LEU A 44 -19.55 24.91 -15.08
C LEU A 44 -20.06 24.30 -16.40
N ALA A 45 -20.31 23.00 -16.44
CA ALA A 45 -20.68 22.24 -17.64
C ALA A 45 -22.13 22.40 -18.13
N ALA A 46 -22.94 23.26 -17.49
CA ALA A 46 -24.32 23.48 -17.91
C ALA A 46 -24.44 24.18 -19.28
N GLU A 47 -23.34 24.72 -19.83
CA GLU A 47 -23.37 25.57 -21.03
C GLU A 47 -22.70 25.00 -22.29
N GLN A 48 -21.83 23.97 -22.25
CA GLN A 48 -21.18 23.46 -23.47
C GLN A 48 -20.69 22.01 -23.37
N ALA A 49 -21.10 21.16 -24.31
CA ALA A 49 -20.68 19.76 -24.39
C ALA A 49 -19.34 19.62 -25.14
N VAL A 50 -18.24 19.48 -24.39
CA VAL A 50 -16.92 19.08 -24.92
C VAL A 50 -16.45 17.83 -24.16
N THR A 51 -15.58 17.02 -24.77
CA THR A 51 -15.16 15.70 -24.27
C THR A 51 -13.79 15.71 -23.60
N TRP A 52 -13.61 14.86 -22.58
CA TRP A 52 -12.36 14.71 -21.84
C TRP A 52 -11.19 14.25 -22.73
N PRO A 53 -9.96 14.73 -22.47
CA PRO A 53 -8.76 14.09 -22.99
C PRO A 53 -8.68 12.62 -22.53
N ARG A 54 -8.42 11.71 -23.47
CA ARG A 54 -8.38 10.24 -23.24
C ARG A 54 -7.57 9.81 -22.00
N MET A 55 -6.48 10.52 -21.73
CA MET A 55 -5.61 10.20 -20.61
C MET A 55 -6.26 10.53 -19.26
N THR A 56 -7.05 11.60 -19.18
CA THR A 56 -7.75 12.00 -17.95
C THR A 56 -8.90 11.05 -17.64
N GLU A 57 -9.61 10.62 -18.68
CA GLU A 57 -10.63 9.58 -18.60
C GLU A 57 -10.03 8.26 -18.09
N ALA A 58 -8.87 7.85 -18.62
CA ALA A 58 -8.17 6.66 -18.14
C ALA A 58 -7.78 6.75 -16.65
N VAL A 59 -7.28 7.92 -16.19
CA VAL A 59 -6.95 8.13 -14.77
C VAL A 59 -8.21 8.09 -13.89
N LYS A 60 -9.32 8.67 -14.34
CA LYS A 60 -10.60 8.59 -13.64
C LYS A 60 -11.05 7.13 -13.52
N ILE A 61 -11.12 6.40 -14.62
CA ILE A 61 -11.53 4.99 -14.63
C ILE A 61 -10.64 4.20 -13.67
N PHE A 62 -9.32 4.40 -13.75
CA PHE A 62 -8.37 3.65 -12.95
C PHE A 62 -8.48 3.94 -11.44
N PHE A 63 -8.42 5.20 -11.01
CA PHE A 63 -8.35 5.59 -9.60
C PHE A 63 -9.71 5.75 -8.91
N VAL A 64 -10.73 6.17 -9.67
CA VAL A 64 -12.07 6.46 -9.16
C VAL A 64 -12.95 5.24 -9.35
N ASP A 65 -13.20 4.81 -10.59
CA ASP A 65 -14.18 3.74 -10.88
C ASP A 65 -13.66 2.35 -10.46
N THR A 66 -12.37 2.07 -10.71
CA THR A 66 -11.70 0.82 -10.29
C THR A 66 -10.85 0.98 -9.04
N GLY A 67 -11.05 2.07 -8.27
CA GLY A 67 -10.25 2.35 -7.07
C GLY A 67 -10.29 1.22 -6.04
N PHE A 68 -11.41 0.49 -5.93
CA PHE A 68 -11.50 -0.68 -5.07
C PHE A 68 -10.52 -1.80 -5.47
N VAL A 69 -10.23 -1.97 -6.77
CA VAL A 69 -9.26 -2.95 -7.28
C VAL A 69 -7.87 -2.54 -6.83
N ILE A 70 -7.53 -1.25 -6.89
CA ILE A 70 -6.24 -0.71 -6.43
C ILE A 70 -6.05 -0.97 -4.93
N ASP A 71 -7.12 -0.79 -4.14
CA ASP A 71 -7.09 -1.05 -2.70
C ASP A 71 -6.81 -2.53 -2.42
N ILE A 72 -7.52 -3.45 -3.10
CA ILE A 72 -7.32 -4.91 -2.97
C ILE A 72 -5.92 -5.32 -3.43
N VAL A 73 -5.45 -4.80 -4.56
CA VAL A 73 -4.11 -5.09 -5.09
C VAL A 73 -3.04 -4.66 -4.08
N GLY A 74 -3.17 -3.45 -3.50
CA GLY A 74 -2.26 -2.97 -2.46
C GLY A 74 -2.24 -3.90 -1.24
N LEU A 75 -3.41 -4.37 -0.79
CA LEU A 75 -3.53 -5.28 0.34
C LEU A 75 -2.89 -6.65 0.05
N CYS A 76 -3.20 -7.23 -1.12
CA CYS A 76 -2.61 -8.49 -1.58
C CYS A 76 -1.08 -8.37 -1.69
N TRP A 77 -0.58 -7.23 -2.17
CA TRP A 77 0.85 -6.96 -2.23
C TRP A 77 1.48 -6.91 -0.84
N MET A 78 0.86 -6.23 0.12
CA MET A 78 1.33 -6.21 1.51
C MET A 78 1.39 -7.62 2.09
N VAL A 79 0.34 -8.43 1.90
CA VAL A 79 0.29 -9.82 2.34
C VAL A 79 1.43 -10.63 1.72
N LEU A 80 1.69 -10.44 0.42
CA LEU A 80 2.80 -11.10 -0.27
C LEU A 80 4.15 -10.69 0.34
N SER A 81 4.38 -9.40 0.62
CA SER A 81 5.59 -8.92 1.28
C SER A 81 5.76 -9.55 2.67
N LEU A 82 4.69 -9.65 3.45
CA LEU A 82 4.70 -10.28 4.77
C LEU A 82 5.02 -11.78 4.68
N ILE A 83 4.45 -12.50 3.70
CA ILE A 83 4.78 -13.91 3.45
C ILE A 83 6.26 -14.08 3.12
N LEU A 84 6.82 -13.23 2.25
CA LEU A 84 8.24 -13.26 1.90
C LEU A 84 9.13 -13.05 3.14
N ILE A 85 8.75 -12.14 4.03
CA ILE A 85 9.48 -11.87 5.27
C ILE A 85 9.39 -13.07 6.23
N VAL A 86 8.24 -13.70 6.37
CA VAL A 86 8.06 -14.92 7.17
C VAL A 86 8.89 -16.09 6.61
N LEU A 87 8.91 -16.27 5.29
CA LEU A 87 9.73 -17.28 4.64
C LEU A 87 11.24 -17.01 4.81
N ALA A 88 11.64 -15.74 4.81
CA ALA A 88 13.02 -15.34 5.09
C ALA A 88 13.42 -15.58 6.55
N ASN A 89 12.50 -15.40 7.51
CA ASN A 89 12.72 -15.75 8.91
C ASN A 89 12.96 -17.27 9.07
N ARG A 90 12.28 -18.09 8.28
CA ARG A 90 12.49 -19.54 8.22
C ARG A 90 13.71 -19.96 7.38
N GLN A 91 14.55 -19.01 6.95
CA GLN A 91 15.74 -19.22 6.11
C GLN A 91 15.47 -19.93 4.77
N LYS A 92 14.22 -19.90 4.27
CA LYS A 92 13.88 -20.50 2.98
C LYS A 92 14.22 -19.60 1.80
N ILE A 93 14.24 -18.28 2.01
CA ILE A 93 14.40 -17.25 0.99
C ILE A 93 15.26 -16.11 1.55
N SER A 94 15.92 -15.34 0.68
CA SER A 94 16.63 -14.11 1.06
C SER A 94 15.66 -13.01 1.51
N ILE A 95 15.98 -12.31 2.61
CA ILE A 95 15.19 -11.16 3.09
C ILE A 95 15.13 -10.00 2.09
N SER A 96 16.11 -9.91 1.18
CA SER A 96 16.14 -8.89 0.13
C SER A 96 14.87 -8.87 -0.73
N TRP A 97 14.18 -10.00 -0.89
CA TRP A 97 12.93 -10.07 -1.64
C TRP A 97 11.78 -9.31 -0.97
N GLY A 98 11.68 -9.38 0.36
CA GLY A 98 10.69 -8.59 1.11
C GLY A 98 10.97 -7.09 0.99
N TRP A 99 12.25 -6.71 1.06
CA TRP A 99 12.70 -5.33 0.87
C TRP A 99 12.38 -4.77 -0.51
N VAL A 100 12.77 -5.52 -1.55
CA VAL A 100 12.50 -5.13 -2.94
C VAL A 100 11.00 -4.99 -3.17
N SER A 101 10.19 -5.93 -2.67
CA SER A 101 8.73 -5.89 -2.78
C SER A 101 8.13 -4.63 -2.14
N ALA A 102 8.56 -4.26 -0.93
CA ALA A 102 8.09 -3.06 -0.25
C ALA A 102 8.53 -1.77 -0.96
N ILE A 103 9.77 -1.71 -1.46
CA ILE A 103 10.28 -0.56 -2.23
C ILE A 103 9.46 -0.39 -3.51
N PHE A 104 9.23 -1.46 -4.26
CA PHE A 104 8.42 -1.43 -5.48
C PHE A 104 7.00 -0.92 -5.22
N GLN A 105 6.37 -1.38 -4.14
CA GLN A 105 5.05 -0.91 -3.75
C GLN A 105 5.05 0.61 -3.52
N SER A 106 6.00 1.14 -2.74
CA SER A 106 6.11 2.58 -2.52
C SER A 106 6.45 3.39 -3.78
N PHE A 107 7.25 2.82 -4.67
CA PHE A 107 7.66 3.47 -5.91
C PHE A 107 6.49 3.58 -6.90
N ILE A 108 5.71 2.51 -7.06
CA ILE A 108 4.52 2.51 -7.91
C ILE A 108 3.47 3.48 -7.36
N ALA A 109 3.29 3.53 -6.03
CA ALA A 109 2.43 4.53 -5.40
C ALA A 109 2.90 5.95 -5.75
N ALA A 110 4.19 6.27 -5.56
CA ALA A 110 4.74 7.58 -5.90
C ALA A 110 4.54 7.95 -7.38
N LEU A 111 4.76 7.02 -8.31
CA LEU A 111 4.48 7.24 -9.74
C LEU A 111 3.00 7.54 -9.99
N GLY A 112 2.09 6.81 -9.33
CA GLY A 112 0.66 7.07 -9.38
C GLY A 112 0.30 8.47 -8.88
N ALA A 113 0.90 8.93 -7.77
CA ALA A 113 0.70 10.27 -7.24
C ALA A 113 1.15 11.35 -8.23
N VAL A 114 2.34 11.19 -8.83
CA VAL A 114 2.88 12.14 -9.81
C VAL A 114 1.97 12.21 -11.03
N LEU A 115 1.52 11.06 -11.55
CA LEU A 115 0.61 11.00 -12.68
C LEU A 115 -0.71 11.72 -12.36
N VAL A 116 -1.32 11.45 -11.21
CA VAL A 116 -2.60 12.08 -10.83
C VAL A 116 -2.42 13.58 -10.59
N GLY A 117 -1.34 14.00 -9.93
CA GLY A 117 -1.03 15.42 -9.73
C GLY A 117 -0.79 16.16 -11.05
N TRP A 118 -0.05 15.54 -11.98
CA TRP A 118 0.14 16.06 -13.33
C TRP A 118 -1.19 16.20 -14.07
N MET A 119 -2.09 15.22 -13.94
CA MET A 119 -3.39 15.26 -14.61
C MET A 119 -4.35 16.25 -13.96
N ALA A 120 -4.35 16.41 -12.64
CA ALA A 120 -5.11 17.45 -11.97
C ALA A 120 -4.64 18.85 -12.39
N TYR A 121 -3.32 19.04 -12.54
CA TYR A 121 -2.74 20.28 -13.05
C TYR A 121 -3.12 20.54 -14.51
N ASN A 122 -3.03 19.54 -15.39
CA ASN A 122 -3.35 19.72 -16.81
C ASN A 122 -4.86 19.73 -17.08
N SER A 123 -5.69 19.12 -16.23
CA SER A 123 -7.13 19.23 -16.38
C SER A 123 -7.57 20.67 -16.15
N LEU A 124 -6.92 21.46 -15.29
CA LEU A 124 -7.12 22.92 -15.17
C LEU A 124 -7.00 23.67 -16.50
N ALA A 125 -6.38 23.08 -17.53
CA ALA A 125 -6.24 23.67 -18.86
C ALA A 125 -7.25 23.20 -19.94
N VAL A 126 -8.03 22.10 -19.74
CA VAL A 126 -8.90 21.53 -20.80
C VAL A 126 -10.32 21.22 -20.25
N TYR A 127 -11.35 21.56 -21.04
CA TYR A 127 -12.77 21.62 -20.66
C TYR A 127 -13.59 20.33 -20.95
N ASP A 128 -14.50 20.06 -20.01
CA ASP A 128 -15.73 19.25 -19.91
C ASP A 128 -15.84 17.70 -20.07
N ASP A 129 -16.58 17.11 -19.10
CA ASP A 129 -17.96 16.59 -19.17
C ASP A 129 -18.37 16.06 -17.75
N VAL A 130 -19.66 16.11 -17.39
CA VAL A 130 -20.19 15.71 -16.06
C VAL A 130 -20.84 14.35 -16.17
N HIS A 131 -20.27 13.36 -15.49
CA HIS A 131 -20.93 12.07 -15.33
C HIS A 131 -21.52 11.97 -13.93
N ALA A 132 -22.79 11.56 -13.84
CA ALA A 132 -23.45 11.21 -12.60
C ALA A 132 -22.63 10.14 -11.86
N SER A 133 -22.50 10.30 -10.54
CA SER A 133 -21.74 9.37 -9.69
C SER A 133 -22.26 7.94 -9.87
N THR A 134 -21.40 7.04 -10.33
CA THR A 134 -21.78 5.65 -10.57
C THR A 134 -21.70 4.83 -9.28
N THR A 135 -22.44 3.71 -9.21
CA THR A 135 -22.40 2.79 -8.05
C THR A 135 -20.97 2.32 -7.72
N LEU A 136 -20.09 2.25 -8.73
CA LEU A 136 -18.68 1.87 -8.60
C LEU A 136 -17.86 2.93 -7.84
N GLU A 137 -18.13 4.21 -8.07
CA GLU A 137 -17.49 5.32 -7.37
C GLU A 137 -17.79 5.28 -5.87
N THR A 138 -19.05 5.01 -5.51
CA THR A 138 -19.46 4.88 -4.10
C THR A 138 -18.78 3.68 -3.44
N LEU A 139 -18.70 2.55 -4.14
CA LEU A 139 -18.04 1.34 -3.64
C LEU A 139 -16.53 1.57 -3.44
N SER A 140 -15.89 2.32 -4.35
CA SER A 140 -14.49 2.74 -4.28
C SER A 140 -14.22 3.67 -3.09
N GLN A 141 -15.13 4.58 -2.74
CA GLN A 141 -14.97 5.44 -1.56
C GLN A 141 -15.05 4.65 -0.24
N ILE A 142 -15.93 3.64 -0.19
CA ILE A 142 -16.12 2.81 1.01
C ILE A 142 -15.02 1.74 1.14
N SER A 143 -14.45 1.24 0.04
CA SER A 143 -13.46 0.16 0.08
C SER A 143 -12.18 0.56 0.82
N LEU A 144 -11.70 1.78 0.64
CA LEU A 144 -10.42 2.23 1.19
C LEU A 144 -10.36 2.23 2.73
N PRO A 145 -11.31 2.82 3.48
CA PRO A 145 -11.27 2.75 4.94
C PRO A 145 -11.39 1.30 5.43
N VAL A 146 -12.21 0.47 4.79
CA VAL A 146 -12.34 -0.96 5.15
C VAL A 146 -11.02 -1.69 4.94
N VAL A 147 -10.38 -1.51 3.78
CA VAL A 147 -9.12 -2.16 3.43
C VAL A 147 -7.98 -1.69 4.35
N ILE A 148 -7.92 -0.41 4.72
CA ILE A 148 -6.95 0.10 5.70
C ILE A 148 -7.13 -0.57 7.05
N VAL A 149 -8.36 -0.68 7.56
CA VAL A 149 -8.63 -1.34 8.84
C VAL A 149 -8.18 -2.80 8.81
N LEU A 150 -8.55 -3.54 7.76
CA LEU A 150 -8.12 -4.93 7.58
C LEU A 150 -6.59 -5.04 7.50
N ALA A 151 -5.94 -4.15 6.76
CA ALA A 151 -4.49 -4.14 6.64
C ALA A 151 -3.80 -3.89 7.99
N ILE A 152 -4.26 -2.91 8.76
CA ILE A 152 -3.72 -2.60 10.09
C ILE A 152 -3.91 -3.81 11.01
N LEU A 153 -5.09 -4.42 11.02
CA LEU A 153 -5.35 -5.61 11.84
C LEU A 153 -4.40 -6.75 11.49
N VAL A 154 -4.23 -7.07 10.21
CA VAL A 154 -3.31 -8.13 9.74
C VAL A 154 -1.86 -7.80 10.12
N TRP A 155 -1.44 -6.57 9.85
CA TRP A 155 -0.07 -6.12 10.09
C TRP A 155 0.28 -6.12 11.58
N VAL A 156 -0.55 -5.49 12.42
CA VAL A 156 -0.35 -5.43 13.88
C VAL A 156 -0.43 -6.81 14.50
N SER A 157 -1.37 -7.66 14.07
CA SER A 157 -1.50 -9.02 14.61
C SER A 157 -0.23 -9.84 14.37
N LEU A 158 0.34 -9.79 13.16
CA LEU A 158 1.59 -10.47 12.87
C LEU A 158 2.77 -9.86 13.65
N LEU A 159 2.78 -8.54 13.87
CA LEU A 159 3.87 -7.85 14.57
C LEU A 159 3.87 -8.25 16.04
N VAL A 160 2.69 -8.21 16.67
CA VAL A 160 2.47 -8.69 18.04
C VAL A 160 2.82 -10.18 18.15
N TRP A 161 2.41 -11.00 17.18
CA TRP A 161 2.74 -12.42 17.18
C TRP A 161 4.26 -12.67 17.21
N LEU A 162 5.04 -11.97 16.37
CA LEU A 162 6.50 -12.08 16.39
C LEU A 162 7.13 -11.54 17.68
N LEU A 163 6.58 -10.47 18.26
CA LEU A 163 7.04 -9.94 19.56
C LEU A 163 6.75 -10.91 20.71
N VAL A 164 5.59 -11.55 20.72
CA VAL A 164 5.23 -12.57 21.70
C VAL A 164 6.12 -13.79 21.53
N GLU A 165 6.38 -14.22 20.29
CA GLU A 165 7.31 -15.31 20.00
C GLU A 165 8.72 -14.97 20.53
N ARG A 166 9.19 -13.72 20.35
CA ARG A 166 10.43 -13.24 20.97
C ARG A 166 10.40 -13.36 22.50
N ALA A 167 9.36 -12.83 23.15
CA ALA A 167 9.24 -12.87 24.60
C ALA A 167 9.19 -14.30 25.16
N ARG A 168 8.70 -15.27 24.39
CA ARG A 168 8.71 -16.71 24.75
C ARG A 168 10.10 -17.35 24.60
N PHE A 169 10.88 -16.95 23.59
CA PHE A 169 12.24 -17.46 23.39
C PHE A 169 13.26 -16.83 24.36
N ASP A 170 13.13 -15.53 24.67
CA ASP A 170 14.00 -14.86 25.66
C ASP A 170 13.82 -15.41 27.10
N ARG A 171 12.73 -16.15 27.37
CA ARG A 171 12.56 -16.89 28.63
C ARG A 171 13.41 -18.15 28.73
N HIS A 172 13.88 -18.69 27.60
CA HIS A 172 14.88 -19.77 27.59
C HIS A 172 16.26 -19.11 27.63
N GLY A 173 16.65 -18.65 28.83
CA GLY A 173 17.97 -18.06 29.04
C GLY A 173 19.12 -18.99 28.60
N PRO A 174 20.32 -18.44 28.37
CA PRO A 174 21.49 -19.23 27.98
C PRO A 174 21.67 -20.38 28.98
N THR A 175 21.48 -21.61 28.52
CA THR A 175 21.74 -22.79 29.33
C THR A 175 23.22 -22.83 29.66
N LEU A 176 23.57 -23.08 30.93
CA LEU A 176 24.94 -23.12 31.46
C LEU A 176 25.91 -24.04 30.68
N THR A 177 25.40 -24.88 29.79
CA THR A 177 26.17 -25.71 28.86
C THR A 177 26.83 -24.93 27.71
N ASP A 178 26.38 -23.72 27.37
CA ASP A 178 26.97 -22.92 26.29
C ASP A 178 28.33 -22.30 26.69
N GLY A 179 28.55 -22.05 27.98
CA GLY A 179 29.83 -21.56 28.51
C GLY A 179 30.97 -22.58 28.47
N LEU A 180 30.67 -23.87 28.28
CA LEU A 180 31.66 -24.95 28.23
C LEU A 180 32.17 -25.24 26.81
N ARG A 181 31.53 -24.69 25.77
CA ARG A 181 31.88 -24.99 24.38
C ARG A 181 32.77 -23.95 23.70
N THR A 182 33.03 -22.81 24.34
CA THR A 182 33.85 -21.71 23.81
C THR A 182 35.29 -21.70 24.33
N ASN A 183 35.74 -22.76 25.00
CA ASN A 183 37.10 -22.86 25.54
C ASN A 183 37.82 -24.14 25.08
N ARG A 184 37.82 -24.38 23.76
CA ARG A 184 38.71 -25.31 23.07
C ARG A 184 39.13 -24.75 21.72
#